data_AF-A0A6A4WR23-F1
#
_entry.id   AF-A0A6A4WR23-F1
#
_cell.length_a   1.000
_cell.length_b   1.000
_cell.length_c   1.000
_cell.angle_alpha   90.00
_cell.angle_beta   90.00
_cell.angle_gamma   90.00
#
_symmetry.space_group_name_H-M   'P 1'
#
loop_
_entity.id
_entity.type
_entity.pdbx_description
1 polymer ?
#
loop_
_entity_poly.entity_id
_entity_poly.type
_entity_poly.pdbx_seq_one_letter_code
_entity_poly.pdbx_strand_id
1 'polypeptide(L)'
;MSAQYLHRIGRRPTAACPGCADAGCPAARCLVCEEEADTPQHVLLRCPCLCGARLLAMGNIHGRPTDLRRDDVVAALAAGFRSFQSRTTTPR
;
A
#
# COMPACT_ATOMS: atom_id res chain seq x y z
N MET A 1 28.55 5.88 15.49
CA MET A 1 27.77 5.44 14.31
C MET A 1 26.30 5.56 14.68
N SER A 2 25.57 6.49 14.05
CA SER A 2 24.21 6.88 14.46
C SER A 2 23.20 5.79 14.12
N ALA A 3 22.50 5.27 15.13
CA ALA A 3 21.42 4.28 14.99
C ALA A 3 20.14 4.84 14.34
N GLN A 4 20.17 6.06 13.81
CA GLN A 4 19.01 6.79 13.28
C GLN A 4 18.57 6.37 11.87
N TYR A 5 19.12 5.29 11.30
CA TYR A 5 19.01 5.01 9.87
C TYR A 5 18.09 3.83 9.51
N LEU A 6 17.01 3.60 10.25
CA LEU A 6 16.02 2.57 9.89
C LEU A 6 14.56 3.04 9.89
N HIS A 7 14.34 4.34 9.63
CA HIS A 7 13.11 4.87 9.00
C HIS A 7 13.22 4.91 7.45
N ARG A 8 14.22 4.20 6.91
CA ARG A 8 14.53 4.05 5.48
C ARG A 8 13.43 3.17 4.87
N ILE A 9 12.21 3.66 4.61
CA ILE A 9 11.88 4.63 3.57
C ILE A 9 10.53 5.29 3.92
N GLY A 10 10.54 6.56 4.35
CA GLY A 10 9.34 7.42 4.29
C GLY A 10 8.88 8.12 5.58
N ARG A 11 9.31 7.70 6.78
CA ARG A 11 8.77 8.27 8.04
C ARG A 11 9.76 9.23 8.74
N ARG A 12 9.22 10.36 9.22
CA ARG A 12 9.89 11.25 10.18
C ARG A 12 9.67 10.72 11.60
N PRO A 13 10.64 10.88 12.52
CA PRO A 13 10.45 10.60 13.95
C PRO A 13 9.18 11.27 14.47
N THR A 14 8.39 10.56 15.27
CA THR A 14 7.21 11.10 15.96
C THR A 14 7.47 11.10 17.47
N ALA A 15 6.65 11.82 18.23
CA ALA A 15 6.75 11.81 19.70
C ALA A 15 6.62 10.39 20.29
N ALA A 16 5.94 9.48 19.59
CA ALA A 16 5.75 8.09 20.01
C ALA A 16 6.88 7.14 19.56
N CYS A 17 7.70 7.52 18.57
CA CYS A 17 8.83 6.70 18.12
C CYS A 17 9.96 7.57 17.53
N PRO A 18 11.14 7.61 18.16
CA PRO A 18 12.28 8.40 17.68
C PRO A 18 12.97 7.79 16.45
N GLY A 19 12.55 6.61 16.00
CA GLY A 19 13.14 5.87 14.88
C GLY A 19 13.84 4.59 15.26
N CYS A 20 13.05 3.65 15.76
CA CYS A 20 13.48 2.27 15.96
C CYS A 20 13.57 1.50 14.63
N ALA A 21 14.33 0.42 14.65
CA ALA A 21 14.45 -0.55 13.57
C ALA A 21 13.35 -1.63 13.57
N ASP A 22 12.39 -1.55 14.49
CA ASP A 22 11.37 -2.58 14.69
C ASP A 22 10.26 -2.48 13.63
N ALA A 23 10.13 -3.52 12.80
CA ALA A 23 9.07 -3.63 11.79
C ALA A 23 7.68 -3.84 12.41
N GLY A 24 7.60 -4.29 13.67
CA GLY A 24 6.37 -4.36 14.45
C GLY A 24 5.94 -3.01 15.05
N CYS A 25 6.79 -1.97 14.95
CA CYS A 25 6.48 -0.67 15.53
C CYS A 25 5.22 -0.08 14.88
N PRO A 26 4.20 0.32 15.65
CA PRO A 26 3.01 0.97 15.10
C PRO A 26 3.32 2.23 14.29
N ALA A 27 4.36 2.98 14.66
CA ALA A 27 4.80 4.18 13.94
C ALA A 27 5.46 3.87 12.59
N ALA A 28 5.87 2.62 12.35
CA ALA A 28 6.44 2.17 11.09
C ALA A 28 5.37 1.74 10.08
N ARG A 29 4.08 1.66 10.45
CA ARG A 29 3.00 1.19 9.56
C ARG A 29 2.82 2.08 8.33
N CYS A 30 2.40 1.48 7.22
CA CYS A 30 2.04 2.17 5.98
C CYS A 30 0.97 3.22 6.26
N LEU A 31 1.18 4.45 5.77
CA LEU A 31 0.21 5.54 5.92
C LEU A 31 -1.10 5.32 5.15
N VAL A 32 -1.09 4.42 4.18
CA VAL A 32 -2.23 4.18 3.30
C VAL A 32 -3.12 3.06 3.86
N CYS A 33 -2.55 1.88 4.14
CA CYS A 33 -3.32 0.72 4.59
C CYS A 33 -3.26 0.46 6.11
N GLU A 34 -2.18 0.90 6.78
CA GLU A 34 -1.88 0.63 8.19
C GLU A 34 -1.73 -0.85 8.58
N GLU A 35 -1.67 -1.77 7.61
CA GLU A 35 -1.62 -3.23 7.87
C GLU A 35 -0.21 -3.77 8.09
N GLU A 36 0.80 -3.18 7.42
CA GLU A 36 2.20 -3.61 7.49
C GLU A 36 3.15 -2.40 7.55
N ALA A 37 4.43 -2.65 7.81
CA ALA A 37 5.46 -1.63 7.78
C ALA A 37 5.57 -0.95 6.40
N ASP A 38 5.78 0.37 6.41
CA ASP A 38 5.94 1.22 5.24
C ASP A 38 7.29 0.96 4.57
N THR A 39 7.32 -0.09 3.77
CA THR A 39 8.49 -0.50 2.99
C THR A 39 8.15 -0.42 1.50
N PRO A 40 9.12 -0.17 0.61
CA PRO A 40 8.86 -0.23 -0.83
C PRO A 40 8.27 -1.57 -1.26
N GLN A 41 8.75 -2.66 -0.65
CA GLN A 41 8.23 -3.99 -0.92
C GLN A 41 6.74 -4.09 -0.55
N HIS A 42 6.36 -3.60 0.63
CA HIS A 42 4.95 -3.52 1.02
C HIS A 42 4.16 -2.65 0.03
N VAL A 43 4.54 -1.39 -0.13
CA VAL A 43 3.81 -0.41 -0.96
C VAL A 43 3.61 -0.93 -2.38
N LEU A 44 4.66 -1.44 -3.02
CA LEU A 44 4.61 -1.86 -4.43
C LEU A 44 3.94 -3.23 -4.62
N LEU A 45 4.17 -4.18 -3.70
CA LEU A 45 3.81 -5.59 -3.95
C LEU A 45 2.62 -6.07 -3.13
N ARG A 46 2.31 -5.47 -1.98
CA ARG A 46 1.36 -6.00 -1.01
C ARG A 46 0.29 -5.01 -0.54
N CYS A 47 0.52 -3.70 -0.67
CA CYS A 47 -0.39 -2.69 -0.16
C CYS A 47 -1.75 -2.78 -0.86
N PRO A 48 -2.83 -3.11 -0.13
CA PRO A 48 -4.11 -3.35 -0.74
C PRO A 48 -4.73 -2.06 -1.29
N CYS A 49 -4.42 -0.90 -0.71
CA CYS A 49 -4.90 0.40 -1.18
C CYS A 49 -4.45 0.68 -2.62
N LEU A 50 -3.33 0.10 -3.04
CA LEU A 50 -2.79 0.27 -4.39
C LEU A 50 -3.24 -0.85 -5.35
N CYS A 51 -4.02 -1.84 -4.91
CA CYS A 51 -4.51 -2.90 -5.80
C CYS A 51 -5.26 -2.35 -7.02
N GLY A 52 -6.07 -1.30 -6.86
CA GLY A 52 -6.74 -0.64 -7.99
C GLY A 52 -5.77 0.00 -8.99
N ALA A 53 -4.78 0.74 -8.50
CA ALA A 53 -3.75 1.36 -9.34
C ALA A 53 -2.90 0.32 -10.06
N ARG A 54 -2.55 -0.78 -9.39
CA ARG A 54 -1.78 -1.87 -9.99
C ARG A 54 -2.61 -2.68 -10.99
N LEU A 55 -3.90 -2.90 -10.70
CA LEU A 55 -4.82 -3.50 -11.65
C LEU A 55 -4.94 -2.63 -12.91
N LEU A 56 -5.03 -1.31 -12.76
CA LEU A 56 -4.99 -0.37 -13.86
C LEU A 56 -3.67 -0.45 -14.65
N ALA A 57 -2.52 -0.57 -13.97
CA ALA A 57 -1.23 -0.57 -14.64
C ALA A 57 -0.88 -1.91 -15.31
N MET A 58 -1.15 -3.04 -14.65
CA MET A 58 -0.64 -4.37 -15.03
C MET A 58 -1.73 -5.39 -15.39
N GLY A 59 -3.00 -5.13 -15.04
CA GLY A 59 -4.13 -5.99 -15.43
C GLY A 59 -4.15 -7.40 -14.84
N ASN A 60 -3.24 -7.74 -13.93
CA ASN A 60 -3.02 -9.11 -13.43
C ASN A 60 -3.14 -9.23 -11.90
N ILE A 61 -3.89 -8.33 -11.26
CA ILE A 61 -3.96 -8.23 -9.80
C ILE A 61 -5.37 -8.54 -9.31
N HIS A 62 -5.46 -9.59 -8.49
CA HIS A 62 -6.68 -10.01 -7.81
C HIS A 62 -6.45 -9.89 -6.30
N GLY A 63 -6.97 -8.82 -5.68
CA GLY A 63 -7.01 -8.73 -4.22
C GLY A 63 -7.99 -9.76 -3.67
N ARG A 64 -7.62 -10.47 -2.60
CA ARG A 64 -8.56 -11.32 -1.87
C ARG A 64 -9.45 -10.44 -1.00
N PRO A 65 -10.69 -10.86 -0.69
CA PRO A 65 -11.55 -10.11 0.24
C PRO A 65 -10.87 -9.82 1.59
N THR A 66 -10.04 -10.74 2.07
CA THR A 66 -9.25 -10.60 3.31
C THR A 66 -8.23 -9.46 3.28
N ASP A 67 -7.81 -9.06 2.08
CA ASP A 67 -6.82 -8.02 1.84
C ASP A 67 -7.49 -6.64 1.79
N LEU A 68 -8.82 -6.57 1.73
CA LEU A 68 -9.58 -5.34 1.51
C LEU A 68 -10.44 -5.02 2.74
N ARG A 69 -9.79 -4.82 3.89
CA ARG A 69 -10.50 -4.67 5.17
C ARG A 69 -11.09 -3.29 5.42
N ARG A 70 -10.69 -2.28 4.65
CA ARG A 70 -11.12 -0.89 4.80
C ARG A 70 -11.90 -0.41 3.57
N ASP A 71 -12.91 0.43 3.79
CA ASP A 71 -13.79 0.93 2.74
C ASP A 71 -13.07 1.76 1.68
N ASP A 72 -12.07 2.56 2.07
CA ASP A 72 -11.23 3.35 1.18
C ASP A 72 -10.40 2.46 0.22
N VAL A 73 -9.95 1.33 0.71
CA VAL A 73 -9.22 0.31 -0.06
C VAL A 73 -10.13 -0.37 -1.08
N VAL A 74 -11.32 -0.77 -0.66
CA VAL A 74 -12.36 -1.35 -1.54
C VAL A 74 -12.73 -0.35 -2.64
N ALA A 75 -12.94 0.92 -2.28
CA ALA A 75 -13.27 1.98 -3.23
C ALA A 75 -12.16 2.19 -4.27
N ALA A 76 -10.90 2.23 -3.84
CA ALA A 76 -9.75 2.36 -4.73
C ALA A 76 -9.63 1.17 -5.70
N LEU A 77 -9.81 -0.06 -5.22
CA LEU A 77 -9.82 -1.26 -6.07
C LEU A 77 -10.96 -1.20 -7.10
N ALA A 78 -12.18 -0.90 -6.67
CA ALA A 78 -13.34 -0.83 -7.54
C ALA A 78 -13.18 0.24 -8.63
N ALA A 79 -12.57 1.37 -8.30
CA ALA A 79 -12.24 2.41 -9.28
C ALA A 79 -11.21 1.93 -10.33
N GLY A 80 -10.16 1.24 -9.88
CA GLY A 80 -9.16 0.64 -10.77
C GLY A 80 -9.77 -0.41 -11.71
N PHE A 81 -10.66 -1.26 -11.20
CA PHE A 81 -11.32 -2.30 -11.99
C PHE A 81 -12.24 -1.72 -13.07
N ARG A 82 -13.08 -0.74 -12.73
CA ARG A 82 -13.95 -0.06 -13.72
C ARG A 82 -13.14 0.59 -14.85
N SER A 83 -12.02 1.22 -14.53
CA SER A 83 -11.13 1.86 -15.52
C SER A 83 -10.32 0.85 -16.34
N PHE A 84 -10.00 -0.31 -15.77
CA PHE A 84 -9.45 -1.43 -16.54
C PHE A 84 -10.47 -1.95 -17.56
N GLN A 85 -11.70 -2.24 -17.11
CA GLN A 85 -12.78 -2.72 -17.98
C GLN A 85 -13.04 -1.78 -19.15
N SER A 86 -13.19 -0.47 -18.89
CA SER A 86 -13.45 0.52 -19.95
C SER A 86 -12.38 0.51 -21.04
N ARG A 87 -11.09 0.39 -20.68
CA ARG A 87 -9.98 0.30 -21.64
C ARG A 87 -9.95 -1.00 -22.43
N THR A 88 -10.34 -2.12 -21.81
CA THR A 88 -10.39 -3.42 -22.48
C THR A 88 -11.62 -3.62 -23.36
N THR A 89 -12.69 -2.86 -23.12
CA THR A 89 -13.95 -2.95 -23.87
C THR A 89 -13.99 -2.03 -25.10
N THR A 90 -13.07 -1.06 -25.24
CA THR A 90 -12.95 -0.27 -26.46
C THR A 90 -12.49 -1.18 -27.62
N PRO A 91 -13.28 -1.34 -28.71
CA PRO A 91 -12.83 -2.09 -29.88
C PRO A 91 -11.63 -1.37 -30.51
N ARG A 92 -10.65 -2.15 -30.97
CA ARG A 92 -9.55 -1.65 -31.81
C ARG A 92 -10.04 -1.24 -33.19
#